data_AF-A0AAD6F341-F1
#
_entry.id   AF-A0AAD6F341-F1
#
_cell.length_a   1.000
_cell.length_b   1.000
_cell.length_c   1.000
_cell.angle_alpha   90.00
_cell.angle_beta   90.00
_cell.angle_gamma   90.00
#
_symmetry.space_group_name_H-M   'P 1'
#
loop_
_entity.id
_entity.type
_entity.pdbx_description
1 polymer ?
#
loop_
_entity_poly.entity_id
_entity_poly.type
_entity_poly.pdbx_seq_one_letter_code
_entity_poly.pdbx_strand_id
1 'polypeptide(L)'
;MEMLGGEGVSKQCRTVDIMADAAYAVLSRGTDFTGNFLVDEDVLRQQGVQDFEPYAVQPGHPLLPDFFLDDAPETVVEMMEQHGATPAFRPPTSSATPLSGGPIENTFDAIKAVINEDVIKTTQGIFQFDLSGENAGVWFLDLKSGSGGAGPGQPPVKADVVMTMDSADFTKMFAGQLKPTMAFMGGKLRIKGDMALALKLEKLMGRMNKAKL
;
A
#
# COMPACT_ATOMS: atom_id res chain seq x y z
N MET A 1 -20.29 14.41 7.96
CA MET A 1 -19.74 13.17 7.37
C MET A 1 -20.04 13.07 5.88
N GLU A 2 -21.25 13.35 5.38
CA GLU A 2 -21.54 13.24 3.93
C GLU A 2 -20.58 14.02 3.01
N MET A 3 -20.17 15.24 3.36
CA MET A 3 -19.19 16.02 2.58
C MET A 3 -17.76 15.45 2.58
N LEU A 4 -17.42 14.62 3.56
CA LEU A 4 -16.12 13.94 3.67
C LEU A 4 -16.20 12.48 3.25
N GLY A 5 -17.42 11.95 3.09
CA GLY A 5 -17.80 10.55 3.20
C GLY A 5 -18.44 9.98 1.92
N GLY A 6 -19.19 10.81 1.20
CA GLY A 6 -20.22 10.35 0.29
C GLY A 6 -21.54 10.04 1.01
N GLU A 7 -22.57 9.72 0.23
CA GLU A 7 -23.90 9.41 0.74
C GLU A 7 -23.91 8.09 1.53
N GLY A 8 -24.56 8.08 2.70
CA GLY A 8 -24.71 6.87 3.53
C GLY A 8 -23.63 6.64 4.59
N VAL A 9 -22.52 7.38 4.59
CA VAL A 9 -21.44 7.22 5.60
C VAL A 9 -21.90 7.54 7.01
N SER A 10 -22.88 8.44 7.18
CA SER A 10 -23.45 8.77 8.49
C SER A 10 -23.99 7.55 9.25
N LYS A 11 -24.42 6.51 8.53
CA LYS A 11 -24.97 5.27 9.09
C LYS A 11 -23.90 4.36 9.70
N GLN A 12 -22.66 4.51 9.26
CA GLN A 12 -21.51 3.70 9.67
C GLN A 12 -20.65 4.41 10.73
N CYS A 13 -21.07 5.60 11.14
CA CYS A 13 -20.43 6.36 12.20
C CYS A 13 -20.78 5.80 13.58
N ARG A 14 -20.00 6.22 14.57
CA ARG A 14 -20.29 5.97 15.98
C ARG A 14 -20.99 7.15 16.62
N THR A 15 -21.77 6.88 17.66
CA THR A 15 -22.25 7.92 18.58
C THR A 15 -21.08 8.46 19.38
N VAL A 16 -21.28 9.65 19.96
CA VAL A 16 -20.26 10.30 20.81
C VAL A 16 -19.98 9.54 22.12
N ASP A 17 -20.83 8.57 22.47
CA ASP A 17 -20.73 7.83 23.73
C ASP A 17 -19.45 6.97 23.79
N ILE A 18 -18.95 6.49 22.65
CA ILE A 18 -17.69 5.73 22.58
C ILE A 18 -16.51 6.55 23.11
N MET A 19 -16.50 7.85 22.83
CA MET A 19 -15.45 8.76 23.30
C MET A 19 -15.59 9.08 24.77
N ALA A 20 -16.82 9.14 25.30
CA ALA A 20 -17.06 9.32 26.72
C ALA A 20 -16.54 8.11 27.52
N ASP A 21 -16.83 6.89 27.07
CA ASP A 21 -16.38 5.66 27.71
C ASP A 21 -14.86 5.48 27.60
N ALA A 22 -14.26 5.78 26.43
CA ALA A 22 -12.82 5.77 26.26
C ALA A 22 -12.13 6.79 27.17
N ALA A 23 -12.66 8.02 27.26
CA ALA A 23 -12.14 9.03 28.16
C ALA A 23 -12.21 8.58 29.63
N TYR A 24 -13.34 7.97 30.04
CA TYR A 24 -13.47 7.40 31.38
C TYR A 24 -12.41 6.31 31.63
N ALA A 25 -12.19 5.42 30.67
CA ALA A 25 -11.17 4.37 30.76
C ALA A 25 -9.75 4.92 30.85
N VAL A 26 -9.43 6.01 30.15
CA VAL A 26 -8.12 6.67 30.24
C VAL A 26 -7.96 7.39 31.58
N LEU A 27 -8.96 8.16 32.00
CA LEU A 27 -8.91 8.95 33.24
C LEU A 27 -8.93 8.09 34.51
N SER A 28 -9.43 6.84 34.41
CA SER A 28 -9.41 5.88 35.51
C SER A 28 -8.07 5.14 35.66
N ARG A 29 -7.10 5.37 34.76
CA ARG A 29 -5.74 4.81 34.87
C ARG A 29 -4.89 5.63 35.85
N GLY A 30 -3.72 5.10 36.19
CA GLY A 30 -2.73 5.82 37.00
C GLY A 30 -2.25 7.10 36.32
N THR A 31 -1.83 8.08 37.13
CA THR A 31 -1.37 9.40 36.68
C THR A 31 -0.03 9.36 35.92
N ASP A 32 0.61 8.19 35.87
CA ASP A 32 1.81 7.89 35.11
C ASP A 32 1.54 7.65 33.60
N PHE A 33 0.27 7.44 33.22
CA PHE A 33 -0.12 7.21 31.84
C PHE A 33 -0.27 8.53 31.05
N THR A 34 0.84 9.03 30.49
CA THR A 34 0.88 10.32 29.78
C THR A 34 1.59 10.22 28.42
N GLY A 35 1.29 11.14 27.50
CA GLY A 35 2.00 11.27 26.21
C GLY A 35 1.62 10.26 25.12
N ASN A 36 0.51 9.53 25.27
CA ASN A 36 0.08 8.51 24.31
C ASN A 36 -0.88 9.07 23.25
N PHE A 37 -0.72 8.61 22.01
CA PHE A 37 -1.76 8.71 20.98
C PHE A 37 -2.73 7.54 21.15
N LEU A 38 -4.02 7.81 21.26
CA LEU A 38 -5.04 6.82 21.61
C LEU A 38 -6.23 6.92 20.65
N VAL A 39 -6.76 5.77 20.29
CA VAL A 39 -8.01 5.61 19.53
C VAL A 39 -9.04 5.03 20.49
N ASP A 40 -10.26 5.58 20.50
CA ASP A 40 -11.30 5.21 21.47
C ASP A 40 -11.61 3.70 21.43
N GLU A 41 -11.72 3.14 20.23
CA GLU A 41 -11.98 1.73 20.02
C GLU A 41 -10.87 0.85 20.61
N ASP A 42 -9.61 1.22 20.41
CA ASP A 42 -8.46 0.48 20.95
C ASP A 42 -8.39 0.55 22.48
N VAL A 43 -8.69 1.72 23.05
CA VAL A 43 -8.76 1.90 24.51
C VAL A 43 -9.82 0.97 25.10
N LEU A 44 -10.99 0.87 24.48
CA LEU A 44 -12.08 0.03 24.94
C LEU A 44 -11.80 -1.46 24.71
N ARG A 45 -11.17 -1.84 23.58
CA ARG A 45 -10.69 -3.21 23.34
C ARG A 45 -9.69 -3.67 24.40
N GLN A 46 -8.77 -2.79 24.82
CA GLN A 46 -7.84 -3.08 25.92
C GLN A 46 -8.55 -3.31 27.27
N GLN A 47 -9.75 -2.75 27.45
CA GLN A 47 -10.61 -3.01 28.62
C GLN A 47 -11.50 -4.26 28.44
N GLY A 48 -11.34 -4.99 27.34
CA GLY A 48 -12.06 -6.22 27.05
C GLY A 48 -13.39 -6.02 26.32
N VAL A 49 -13.71 -4.81 25.86
CA VAL A 49 -14.90 -4.56 25.03
C VAL A 49 -14.68 -5.18 23.66
N GLN A 50 -15.60 -6.06 23.26
CA GLN A 50 -15.56 -6.76 21.96
C GLN A 50 -16.73 -6.39 21.05
N ASP A 51 -17.84 -5.96 21.65
CA ASP A 51 -19.04 -5.53 20.95
C ASP A 51 -19.10 -4.00 20.93
N PHE A 52 -19.11 -3.43 19.73
CA PHE A 52 -19.18 -1.99 19.50
C PHE A 52 -20.51 -1.57 18.87
N GLU A 53 -21.42 -2.51 18.66
CA GLU A 53 -22.77 -2.26 18.14
C GLU A 53 -23.55 -1.20 18.96
N PRO A 54 -23.45 -1.14 20.30
CA PRO A 54 -24.13 -0.10 21.08
C PRO A 54 -23.71 1.33 20.73
N TYR A 55 -22.51 1.49 20.16
CA TYR A 55 -22.00 2.79 19.74
C TYR A 55 -22.35 3.09 18.28
N ALA A 56 -23.01 2.20 17.54
CA ALA A 56 -23.36 2.46 16.14
C ALA A 56 -24.47 3.52 16.04
N VAL A 57 -24.28 4.52 15.17
CA VAL A 57 -25.37 5.47 14.82
C VAL A 57 -26.53 4.73 14.18
N GLN A 58 -26.24 3.70 13.38
CA GLN A 58 -27.24 2.78 12.86
C GLN A 58 -26.79 1.33 13.08
N PRO A 59 -27.48 0.57 13.95
CA PRO A 59 -27.21 -0.85 14.14
C PRO A 59 -27.35 -1.66 12.83
N GLY A 60 -26.56 -2.72 12.70
CA GLY A 60 -26.50 -3.64 11.57
C GLY A 60 -25.55 -3.20 10.46
N HIS A 61 -24.78 -2.13 10.68
CA HIS A 61 -23.81 -1.61 9.71
C HIS A 61 -22.38 -1.72 10.24
N PRO A 62 -21.41 -2.17 9.42
CA PRO A 62 -20.01 -2.21 9.83
C PRO A 62 -19.50 -0.79 10.11
N LEU A 63 -18.85 -0.61 11.25
CA LEU A 63 -18.32 0.68 11.69
C LEU A 63 -17.10 1.08 10.86
N LEU A 64 -17.08 2.33 10.42
CA LEU A 64 -16.00 2.88 9.60
C LEU A 64 -14.81 3.31 10.46
N PRO A 65 -13.56 2.84 10.24
CA PRO A 65 -12.35 3.37 10.86
C PRO A 65 -12.27 4.90 10.76
N ASP A 66 -11.62 5.53 11.73
CA ASP A 66 -11.46 6.98 11.69
C ASP A 66 -10.64 7.39 10.46
N PHE A 67 -11.05 8.49 9.82
CA PHE A 67 -10.45 9.00 8.59
C PHE A 67 -8.97 9.38 8.75
N PHE A 68 -8.54 9.74 9.96
CA PHE A 68 -7.18 10.17 10.26
C PHE A 68 -6.25 9.03 10.68
N LEU A 69 -6.74 7.78 10.69
CA LEU A 69 -5.93 6.60 10.96
C LEU A 69 -5.49 5.98 9.64
N ASP A 70 -4.22 5.61 9.55
CA ASP A 70 -3.63 4.96 8.37
C ASP A 70 -4.10 3.51 8.18
N ASP A 71 -4.92 3.00 9.10
CA ASP A 71 -5.54 1.68 9.01
C ASP A 71 -6.68 1.72 7.99
N ALA A 72 -6.34 1.31 6.76
CA ALA A 72 -7.30 0.83 5.79
C ALA A 72 -7.28 -0.70 5.81
N PRO A 73 -8.07 -1.38 6.66
CA PRO A 73 -8.28 -2.80 6.47
C PRO A 73 -9.12 -2.95 5.19
N GLU A 74 -8.56 -3.61 4.18
CA GLU A 74 -9.29 -4.01 2.96
C GLU A 74 -10.60 -4.73 3.30
N THR A 75 -10.65 -5.41 4.45
CA THR A 75 -11.84 -6.06 5.02
C THR A 75 -12.99 -5.09 5.31
N VAL A 76 -12.70 -3.84 5.69
CA VAL A 76 -13.74 -2.84 5.94
C VAL A 76 -14.33 -2.36 4.63
N VAL A 77 -13.51 -2.16 3.60
CA VAL A 77 -13.97 -1.76 2.26
C VAL A 77 -14.90 -2.82 1.66
N GLU A 78 -14.53 -4.11 1.77
CA GLU A 78 -15.38 -5.23 1.33
C GLU A 78 -16.70 -5.30 2.11
N MET A 79 -16.67 -5.11 3.43
CA MET A 79 -17.88 -5.05 4.26
C MET A 79 -18.77 -3.85 3.92
N MET A 80 -18.19 -2.70 3.55
CA MET A 80 -18.92 -1.49 3.14
C MET A 80 -19.66 -1.70 1.81
N GLU A 81 -19.01 -2.34 0.83
CA GLU A 81 -19.60 -2.63 -0.49
C GLU A 81 -20.77 -3.63 -0.38
N GLN A 82 -20.66 -4.64 0.49
CA GLN A 82 -21.74 -5.60 0.74
C GLN A 82 -23.00 -4.95 1.32
N HIS A 83 -22.89 -3.80 1.97
CA HIS A 83 -24.00 -3.07 2.58
C HIS A 83 -24.39 -1.80 1.80
N GLY A 84 -23.90 -1.64 0.56
CA GLY A 84 -24.31 -0.57 -0.35
C GLY A 84 -23.74 0.81 -0.04
N ALA A 85 -22.64 0.90 0.72
CA ALA A 85 -21.96 2.16 1.03
C ALA A 85 -20.74 2.36 0.11
N THR A 86 -20.48 3.61 -0.28
CA THR A 86 -19.30 3.96 -1.10
C THR A 86 -18.24 4.58 -0.17
N PRO A 87 -17.01 4.06 -0.10
CA PRO A 87 -15.96 4.66 0.72
C PRO A 87 -15.61 6.06 0.21
N ALA A 88 -15.46 7.00 1.12
CA ALA A 88 -15.08 8.37 0.82
C ALA A 88 -13.67 8.52 0.25
N PHE A 89 -12.82 7.57 0.61
CA PHE A 89 -11.50 7.40 0.05
C PHE A 89 -11.48 6.03 -0.62
N ARG A 90 -11.35 6.01 -1.94
CA ARG A 90 -11.04 4.80 -2.71
C ARG A 90 -9.51 4.71 -2.78
N PRO A 91 -8.83 3.87 -1.98
CA PRO A 91 -7.49 3.45 -2.39
C PRO A 91 -7.63 2.76 -3.76
N PRO A 92 -6.67 2.94 -4.69
CA PRO A 92 -6.78 2.40 -6.04
C PRO A 92 -7.06 0.88 -5.97
N THR A 93 -8.23 0.49 -6.48
CA THR A 93 -8.69 -0.89 -6.54
C THR A 93 -7.80 -1.71 -7.46
N SER A 94 -6.93 -2.58 -6.91
CA SER A 94 -6.96 -4.03 -7.18
C SER A 94 -5.71 -4.76 -6.67
N SER A 95 -6.02 -5.81 -5.89
CA SER A 95 -5.27 -7.04 -5.60
C SER A 95 -4.12 -7.03 -4.58
N ALA A 96 -4.50 -7.51 -3.37
CA ALA A 96 -3.74 -8.25 -2.34
C ALA A 96 -3.05 -7.46 -1.20
N THR A 97 -3.66 -7.54 0.00
CA THR A 97 -3.15 -7.30 1.37
C THR A 97 -1.95 -8.18 1.74
N PRO A 98 -1.18 -7.95 2.85
CA PRO A 98 -1.29 -6.95 3.93
C PRO A 98 0.03 -6.20 4.28
N LEU A 99 -0.04 -5.26 5.25
CA LEU A 99 1.08 -4.70 6.00
C LEU A 99 1.85 -5.80 6.78
N SER A 100 2.66 -6.55 6.04
CA SER A 100 3.83 -7.28 6.51
C SER A 100 4.85 -7.13 5.40
N GLY A 101 5.69 -6.09 5.48
CA GLY A 101 6.62 -5.68 4.41
C GLY A 101 7.53 -6.82 3.97
N GLY A 102 7.11 -7.53 2.92
CA GLY A 102 7.89 -8.56 2.28
C GLY A 102 9.10 -7.96 1.54
N PRO A 103 10.03 -8.81 1.11
CA PRO A 103 11.24 -8.34 0.44
C PRO A 103 10.94 -7.59 -0.88
N ILE A 104 9.78 -7.83 -1.49
CA ILE A 104 9.36 -7.18 -2.74
C ILE A 104 8.80 -5.78 -2.44
N GLU A 105 7.88 -5.67 -1.49
CA GLU A 105 7.28 -4.42 -1.00
C GLU A 105 8.38 -3.45 -0.59
N ASN A 106 9.32 -3.89 0.26
CA ASN A 106 10.45 -3.09 0.72
C ASN A 106 11.33 -2.60 -0.44
N THR A 107 11.47 -3.42 -1.49
CA THR A 107 12.21 -3.04 -2.69
C THR A 107 11.47 -1.94 -3.44
N PHE A 108 10.16 -2.06 -3.62
CA PHE A 108 9.35 -1.05 -4.30
C PHE A 108 9.23 0.25 -3.50
N ASP A 109 9.21 0.20 -2.18
CA ASP A 109 9.27 1.41 -1.35
C ASP A 109 10.61 2.14 -1.49
N ALA A 110 11.73 1.40 -1.57
CA ALA A 110 13.02 1.98 -1.88
C ALA A 110 13.07 2.59 -3.30
N ILE A 111 12.36 2.01 -4.27
CA ILE A 111 12.23 2.59 -5.62
C ILE A 111 11.43 3.89 -5.56
N LYS A 112 10.26 3.90 -4.89
CA LYS A 112 9.40 5.09 -4.74
C LYS A 112 10.18 6.28 -4.18
N ALA A 113 11.03 6.05 -3.18
CA ALA A 113 11.86 7.09 -2.56
C ALA A 113 12.87 7.76 -3.52
N VAL A 114 13.16 7.14 -4.67
CA VAL A 114 14.10 7.67 -5.67
C VAL A 114 13.39 8.30 -6.87
N ILE A 115 12.07 8.13 -7.00
CA ILE A 115 11.30 8.74 -8.10
C ILE A 115 11.31 10.27 -7.93
N ASN A 116 11.84 10.95 -8.94
CA ASN A 116 11.86 12.40 -9.03
C ASN A 116 11.82 12.82 -10.52
N GLU A 117 11.71 14.13 -10.77
CA GLU A 117 11.61 14.65 -12.14
C GLU A 117 12.77 14.23 -13.04
N ASP A 118 14.00 14.18 -12.54
CA ASP A 118 15.18 13.82 -13.36
C ASP A 118 15.12 12.35 -13.78
N VAL A 119 14.70 11.46 -12.88
CA VAL A 119 14.52 10.04 -13.16
C VAL A 119 13.43 9.82 -14.21
N ILE A 120 12.31 10.53 -14.08
CA ILE A 120 11.18 10.48 -15.03
C ILE A 120 11.62 10.99 -16.41
N LYS A 121 12.23 12.19 -16.47
CA LYS A 121 12.70 12.81 -17.73
C LYS A 121 13.77 11.97 -18.43
N THR A 122 14.60 11.25 -17.67
CA THR A 122 15.67 10.43 -18.25
C THR A 122 15.15 9.09 -18.77
N THR A 123 14.22 8.46 -18.03
CA THR A 123 13.78 7.09 -18.31
C THR A 123 12.62 7.07 -19.30
N GLN A 124 11.54 7.82 -19.02
CA GLN A 124 10.34 7.96 -19.85
C GLN A 124 9.69 6.62 -20.26
N GLY A 125 9.58 5.68 -19.32
CA GLY A 125 9.01 4.36 -19.57
C GLY A 125 8.11 3.87 -18.45
N ILE A 126 7.11 3.06 -18.80
CA ILE A 126 6.28 2.30 -17.86
C ILE A 126 6.70 0.83 -17.90
N PHE A 127 7.03 0.28 -16.73
CA PHE A 127 7.54 -1.07 -16.56
C PHE A 127 6.56 -1.90 -15.73
N GLN A 128 6.34 -3.14 -16.15
CA GLN A 128 5.62 -4.14 -15.39
C GLN A 128 6.57 -5.28 -15.02
N PHE A 129 6.45 -5.80 -13.80
CA PHE A 129 7.18 -6.94 -13.30
C PHE A 129 6.19 -8.06 -12.96
N ASP A 130 6.26 -9.14 -13.73
CA ASP A 130 5.51 -10.38 -13.46
C ASP A 130 6.42 -11.30 -12.63
N LEU A 131 6.20 -11.30 -11.32
CA LEU A 131 6.99 -12.08 -10.37
C LEU A 131 6.32 -13.42 -10.07
N SER A 132 7.15 -14.46 -10.04
CA SER A 132 6.77 -15.83 -9.68
C SER A 132 7.51 -16.30 -8.42
N GLY A 133 7.21 -17.51 -7.94
CA GLY A 133 7.86 -18.09 -6.76
C GLY A 133 7.15 -17.75 -5.46
N GLU A 134 7.92 -17.64 -4.36
CA GLU A 134 7.41 -17.47 -2.99
C GLU A 134 6.64 -16.15 -2.79
N ASN A 135 7.14 -15.06 -3.38
CA ASN A 135 6.50 -13.74 -3.33
C ASN A 135 5.97 -13.36 -4.73
N ALA A 136 5.13 -14.21 -5.30
CA ALA A 136 4.54 -14.01 -6.62
C ALA A 136 3.57 -12.82 -6.64
N GLY A 137 3.53 -12.10 -7.76
CA GLY A 137 2.65 -10.94 -7.91
C GLY A 137 3.01 -10.12 -9.14
N VAL A 138 2.10 -9.24 -9.54
CA VAL A 138 2.36 -8.25 -10.59
C VAL A 138 2.66 -6.93 -9.92
N TRP A 139 3.69 -6.23 -10.40
CA TRP A 139 4.10 -4.93 -9.90
C TRP A 139 4.39 -3.98 -11.04
N PHE A 140 4.32 -2.68 -10.79
CA PHE A 140 4.62 -1.67 -11.79
C PHE A 140 5.59 -0.59 -11.31
N LEU A 141 6.22 0.06 -12.27
CA LEU A 141 7.03 1.26 -12.12
C LEU A 141 6.72 2.20 -13.30
N ASP A 142 6.07 3.31 -13.02
CA ASP A 142 5.80 4.40 -13.95
C ASP A 142 6.84 5.50 -13.77
N LEU A 143 7.71 5.65 -14.78
CA LEU A 143 8.70 6.73 -14.89
C LEU A 143 8.42 7.61 -16.11
N LYS A 144 7.15 7.79 -16.47
CA LYS A 144 6.71 8.51 -17.66
C LYS A 144 5.57 9.49 -17.38
N SER A 145 4.58 9.09 -16.60
CA SER A 145 3.35 9.86 -16.38
C SER A 145 3.45 10.71 -15.11
N GLY A 146 3.01 11.97 -15.18
CA GLY A 146 2.85 12.83 -13.99
C GLY A 146 4.09 12.87 -13.08
N SER A 147 3.88 12.61 -11.78
CA SER A 147 4.94 12.49 -10.75
C SER A 147 5.62 11.12 -10.72
N GLY A 148 5.30 10.23 -11.67
CA GLY A 148 5.67 8.82 -11.61
C GLY A 148 4.94 8.07 -10.50
N GLY A 149 5.27 6.78 -10.37
CA GLY A 149 4.72 5.93 -9.32
C GLY A 149 5.24 4.51 -9.41
N ALA A 150 5.13 3.75 -8.32
CA ALA A 150 5.43 2.32 -8.32
C ALA A 150 4.57 1.63 -7.27
N GLY A 151 4.27 0.35 -7.46
CA GLY A 151 3.42 -0.36 -6.51
C GLY A 151 2.95 -1.72 -7.02
N PRO A 152 2.18 -2.43 -6.20
CA PRO A 152 1.58 -3.70 -6.58
C PRO A 152 0.48 -3.49 -7.64
N GLY A 153 0.18 -4.55 -8.38
CA GLY A 153 -0.86 -4.58 -9.39
C GLY A 153 -0.38 -4.18 -10.80
N GLN A 154 -1.37 -4.04 -11.69
CA GLN A 154 -1.15 -3.65 -13.08
C GLN A 154 -0.77 -2.16 -13.17
N PRO A 155 0.06 -1.77 -14.15
CA PRO A 155 0.36 -0.36 -14.38
C PRO A 155 -0.92 0.42 -14.77
N PRO A 156 -1.02 1.72 -14.41
CA PRO A 156 -2.21 2.54 -14.68
C PRO A 156 -2.45 2.78 -16.18
N VAL A 157 -1.41 2.59 -16.98
CA VAL A 157 -1.39 2.66 -18.44
C VAL A 157 -0.56 1.49 -18.98
N LYS A 158 -0.73 1.14 -20.26
CA LYS A 158 -0.04 0.01 -20.88
C LYS A 158 1.48 0.09 -20.67
N ALA A 159 2.08 -0.98 -20.16
CA ALA A 159 3.53 -1.08 -20.01
C ALA A 159 4.26 -1.00 -21.35
N ASP A 160 5.32 -0.21 -21.39
CA ASP A 160 6.30 -0.17 -22.48
C ASP A 160 7.23 -1.40 -22.41
N VAL A 161 7.46 -1.93 -21.19
CA VAL A 161 8.30 -3.10 -20.93
C VAL A 161 7.65 -4.01 -19.89
N VAL A 162 7.59 -5.31 -20.16
CA VAL A 162 7.15 -6.35 -19.22
C VAL A 162 8.33 -7.27 -18.92
N MET A 163 8.69 -7.40 -17.65
CA MET A 163 9.77 -8.22 -17.15
C MET A 163 9.21 -9.39 -16.34
N THR A 164 9.49 -10.63 -16.76
CA THR A 164 9.05 -11.84 -16.05
C THR A 164 10.24 -12.52 -15.40
N MET A 165 10.17 -12.77 -14.09
CA MET A 165 11.22 -13.48 -13.34
C MET A 165 10.70 -14.10 -12.03
N ASP A 166 11.56 -14.84 -11.34
CA ASP A 166 11.29 -15.28 -9.97
C ASP A 166 11.53 -14.13 -8.97
N SER A 167 10.69 -14.04 -7.95
CA SER A 167 10.76 -13.01 -6.90
C SER A 167 12.10 -12.99 -6.15
N ALA A 168 12.74 -14.14 -5.93
CA ALA A 168 14.05 -14.19 -5.29
C ALA A 168 15.17 -13.63 -6.20
N ASP A 169 15.07 -13.85 -7.52
CA ASP A 169 15.99 -13.27 -8.48
C ASP A 169 15.77 -11.75 -8.62
N PHE A 170 14.53 -11.26 -8.50
CA PHE A 170 14.21 -9.84 -8.44
C PHE A 170 14.89 -9.16 -7.24
N THR A 171 14.73 -9.71 -6.02
CA THR A 171 15.37 -9.14 -4.82
C THR A 171 16.90 -9.12 -4.94
N LYS A 172 17.51 -10.19 -5.47
CA LYS A 172 18.97 -10.22 -5.74
C LYS A 172 19.39 -9.18 -6.76
N MET A 173 18.56 -8.94 -7.78
CA MET A 173 18.85 -7.96 -8.81
C MET A 173 18.85 -6.54 -8.26
N PHE A 174 17.84 -6.20 -7.46
CA PHE A 174 17.76 -4.92 -6.78
C PHE A 174 18.84 -4.75 -5.70
N ALA A 175 19.22 -5.81 -4.99
CA ALA A 175 20.36 -5.80 -4.09
C ALA A 175 21.74 -5.70 -4.80
N GLY A 176 21.76 -5.74 -6.14
CA GLY A 176 23.00 -5.69 -6.95
C GLY A 176 23.79 -7.00 -6.96
N GLN A 177 23.25 -8.07 -6.39
CA GLN A 177 23.85 -9.40 -6.35
C GLN A 177 23.65 -10.19 -7.65
N LEU A 178 22.64 -9.83 -8.44
CA LEU A 178 22.38 -10.40 -9.76
C LEU A 178 22.32 -9.28 -10.81
N LYS A 179 23.17 -9.34 -11.84
CA LYS A 179 23.12 -8.36 -12.93
C LYS A 179 21.97 -8.68 -13.89
N PRO A 180 21.14 -7.71 -14.31
CA PRO A 180 20.02 -7.94 -15.23
C PRO A 180 20.43 -8.62 -16.53
N THR A 181 21.55 -8.18 -17.13
CA THR A 181 22.12 -8.80 -18.34
C THR A 181 22.38 -10.31 -18.18
N MET A 182 22.94 -10.73 -17.02
CA MET A 182 23.22 -12.14 -16.73
C MET A 182 21.93 -12.94 -16.49
N ALA A 183 20.96 -12.35 -15.80
CA ALA A 183 19.65 -12.97 -15.57
C ALA A 183 18.91 -13.21 -16.91
N PHE A 184 19.00 -12.25 -17.84
CA PHE A 184 18.37 -12.36 -19.16
C PHE A 184 19.02 -13.45 -20.02
N MET A 185 20.35 -13.43 -20.13
CA MET A 185 21.09 -14.47 -20.88
C MET A 185 20.91 -15.86 -20.28
N GLY A 186 20.77 -15.96 -18.95
CA GLY A 186 20.51 -17.20 -18.24
C GLY A 186 19.05 -17.67 -18.27
N GLY A 187 18.15 -16.93 -18.93
CA GLY A 187 16.72 -17.27 -19.04
C GLY A 187 15.88 -17.06 -17.78
N LYS A 188 16.49 -16.53 -16.70
CA LYS A 188 15.84 -16.19 -15.42
C LYS A 188 15.01 -14.92 -15.51
N LEU A 189 15.46 -13.98 -16.34
CA LEU A 189 14.72 -12.78 -16.70
C LEU A 189 14.24 -12.91 -18.14
N ARG A 190 12.96 -12.69 -18.38
CA ARG A 190 12.40 -12.52 -19.72
C ARG A 190 11.91 -11.09 -19.86
N ILE A 191 12.19 -10.46 -20.98
CA ILE A 191 11.77 -9.09 -21.26
C ILE A 191 10.93 -9.08 -22.54
N LYS A 192 9.76 -8.46 -22.47
CA LYS A 192 8.90 -8.16 -23.63
C LYS A 192 8.73 -6.65 -23.72
N GLY A 193 8.67 -6.10 -24.93
CA GLY A 193 8.51 -4.66 -25.15
C GLY A 193 9.83 -3.97 -25.52
N ASP A 194 9.98 -2.70 -25.13
CA ASP A 194 11.09 -1.85 -25.56
C ASP A 194 12.41 -2.18 -24.83
N MET A 195 13.37 -2.75 -25.55
CA MET A 195 14.69 -3.10 -24.99
C MET A 195 15.53 -1.88 -24.61
N ALA A 196 15.39 -0.75 -25.31
CA ALA A 196 16.14 0.46 -24.97
C ALA A 196 15.68 1.03 -23.62
N LEU A 197 14.38 0.99 -23.34
CA LEU A 197 13.83 1.34 -22.04
C LEU A 197 14.28 0.37 -20.94
N ALA A 198 14.32 -0.95 -21.23
CA ALA A 198 14.85 -1.94 -20.28
C ALA A 198 16.32 -1.67 -19.88
N LEU A 199 17.16 -1.29 -20.84
CA LEU A 199 18.57 -0.92 -20.58
C LEU A 199 18.70 0.40 -19.81
N LYS A 200 17.81 1.38 -20.06
CA LYS A 200 17.76 2.61 -19.26
C LYS A 200 17.44 2.31 -17.80
N LEU A 201 16.48 1.41 -17.55
CA LEU A 201 16.12 0.97 -16.20
C LEU A 201 17.31 0.28 -15.50
N GLU A 202 18.04 -0.62 -16.18
CA GLU A 202 19.25 -1.24 -15.62
C GLU A 202 20.30 -0.18 -15.21
N LYS A 203 20.52 0.83 -16.06
CA LYS A 203 21.44 1.93 -15.76
C LYS A 203 20.98 2.77 -14.56
N LEU A 204 19.67 2.99 -14.41
CA LEU A 204 19.07 3.67 -13.26
C LEU A 204 19.31 2.88 -11.97
N MET A 205 18.95 1.58 -11.97
CA MET A 205 19.15 0.68 -10.83
C MET A 205 20.62 0.59 -10.43
N GLY A 206 21.53 0.55 -11.41
CA GLY A 206 22.97 0.56 -11.16
C GLY A 206 23.49 1.85 -10.49
N ARG A 207 22.84 3.00 -10.71
CA ARG A 207 23.16 4.26 -10.01
C ARG A 207 22.66 4.23 -8.56
N MET A 208 21.46 3.70 -8.34
CA MET A 208 20.86 3.58 -7.00
C MET A 208 21.68 2.70 -6.06
N ASN A 209 22.18 1.57 -6.55
CA ASN A 209 23.01 0.67 -5.74
C ASN A 209 24.38 1.27 -5.37
N LYS A 210 24.91 2.17 -6.19
CA LYS A 210 26.16 2.88 -5.89
C LYS A 210 25.97 4.03 -4.90
N ALA A 211 24.77 4.61 -4.80
CA ALA A 211 24.48 5.71 -3.88
C ALA A 211 24.26 5.26 -2.42
N LYS A 212 24.24 3.94 -2.15
CA LYS A 212 24.24 3.34 -0.80
C LYS A 212 25.67 3.09 -0.25
N LEU A 213 26.72 3.48 -0.98
CA LEU A 213 28.13 3.46 -0.60
C LEU A 213 28.65 4.89 -0.42
#